data_AF-A0A357AZP3-F1
#
_entry.id   AF-A0A357AZP3-F1
#
_cell.length_a   1.000
_cell.length_b   1.000
_cell.length_c   1.000
_cell.angle_alpha   90.00
_cell.angle_beta   90.00
_cell.angle_gamma   90.00
#
_symmetry.space_group_name_H-M   'P 1'
#
loop_
_entity.id
_entity.type
_entity.pdbx_description
1 polymer ?
#
loop_
_entity_poly.entity_id
_entity_poly.type
_entity_poly.pdbx_seq_one_letter_code
_entity_poly.pdbx_strand_id
1 'polypeptide(L)' 'MATNKRVFTLRLEDDVFDKIGILATSEHRSMTNYIEYVLLKHITEIEAERGEIKASAEDEQ' A
#
# COMPACT_ATOMS: atom_id res chain seq x y z
N MET A 1 -9.46 -15.41 4.77
CA MET A 1 -8.74 -16.23 3.77
C MET A 1 -7.27 -15.99 3.96
N ALA A 2 -6.48 -17.06 4.17
CA ALA A 2 -5.04 -16.96 4.42
C ALA A 2 -4.39 -16.28 3.21
N THR A 3 -4.10 -14.99 3.37
CA THR A 3 -3.36 -14.23 2.39
C THR A 3 -1.92 -14.32 2.85
N ASN A 4 -0.99 -14.73 1.98
CA ASN A 4 0.45 -14.69 2.24
C ASN A 4 0.92 -13.22 2.32
N LYS A 5 0.35 -12.45 3.25
CA LYS A 5 0.66 -11.05 3.53
C LYS A 5 1.84 -11.03 4.48
N ARG A 6 2.96 -10.44 4.04
CA ARG A 6 4.10 -10.19 4.91
C ARG A 6 3.77 -9.00 5.81
N VAL A 7 3.93 -9.19 7.12
CA VAL A 7 3.81 -8.09 8.09
C VAL A 7 5.09 -7.24 8.00
N PHE A 8 4.93 -5.94 7.86
CA PHE A 8 6.03 -4.98 7.93
C PHE A 8 5.61 -3.78 8.80
N THR A 9 6.59 -3.07 9.35
CA THR A 9 6.34 -1.84 10.10
C THR A 9 6.61 -0.65 9.20
N LEU A 10 5.62 0.23 9.01
CA LEU A 10 5.74 1.48 8.26
C LEU A 10 5.84 2.64 9.24
N ARG A 11 6.78 3.57 9.03
CA ARG A 11 6.80 4.85 9.74
C ARG A 11 6.20 5.93 8.85
N LEU A 12 5.29 6.71 9.41
CA LEU A 12 4.62 7.83 8.77
C LEU A 12 4.78 9.05 9.66
N GLU A 13 4.76 10.24 9.06
CA GLU A 13 4.62 11.48 9.81
C GLU A 13 3.20 11.59 10.39
N ASP A 14 3.05 12.27 11.52
CA ASP A 14 1.77 12.39 12.25
C ASP A 14 0.65 12.96 11.35
N ASP A 15 0.95 14.01 10.57
CA ASP A 15 -0.02 14.62 9.64
C ASP A 15 -0.48 13.65 8.54
N VAL A 16 0.42 12.79 8.06
CA VAL A 16 0.07 11.75 7.07
C VAL A 16 -0.79 10.68 7.72
N PHE A 17 -0.44 10.25 8.94
CA PHE A 17 -1.22 9.26 9.69
C PHE A 17 -2.66 9.73 9.92
N ASP A 18 -2.85 10.97 10.38
CA ASP A 18 -4.17 11.54 10.64
C ASP A 18 -5.02 11.63 9.36
N LYS A 19 -4.43 12.10 8.26
CA LYS A 19 -5.12 12.19 6.96
C LYS A 19 -5.58 10.82 6.46
N ILE A 20 -4.73 9.81 6.54
CA ILE A 20 -5.11 8.44 6.13
C ILE A 20 -6.22 7.91 7.05
N GLY A 21 -6.21 8.25 8.35
CA GLY A 21 -7.26 7.84 9.29
C GLY A 21 -8.62 8.45 8.96
N ILE A 22 -8.66 9.72 8.59
CA ILE A 22 -9.87 10.40 8.14
C ILE A 22 -10.38 9.78 6.83
N LEU A 23 -9.50 9.55 5.86
CA LEU A 23 -9.86 8.95 4.56
C LEU A 23 -10.39 7.53 4.71
N ALA A 24 -9.73 6.70 5.54
CA ALA A 24 -10.17 5.35 5.83
C ALA A 24 -11.56 5.33 6.47
N THR A 25 -11.79 6.23 7.43
CA THR A 25 -13.10 6.39 8.09
C THR A 25 -14.18 6.82 7.10
N SER A 26 -13.85 7.74 6.19
CA SER A 26 -14.76 8.20 5.13
C SER A 26 -15.17 7.10 4.15
N GLU A 27 -14.31 6.11 3.93
CA GLU A 27 -14.60 4.96 3.07
C GLU A 27 -15.13 3.73 3.82
N HIS A 28 -15.41 3.85 5.12
CA HIS A 28 -15.79 2.73 6.00
C HIS A 28 -14.78 1.56 5.98
N ARG A 29 -13.50 1.88 5.79
CA ARG A 29 -12.38 0.92 5.76
C ARG A 29 -11.52 1.08 7.01
N SER A 30 -10.84 0.00 7.40
CA SER A 30 -9.77 0.12 8.39
C SER A 30 -8.57 0.84 7.76
N MET A 31 -7.77 1.51 8.59
CA MET A 31 -6.52 2.14 8.17
C MET A 31 -5.64 1.20 7.34
N THR A 32 -5.45 -0.04 7.82
CA THR A 32 -4.66 -1.06 7.13
C THR A 32 -5.24 -1.43 5.77
N ASN A 33 -6.55 -1.57 5.65
CA ASN A 33 -7.20 -1.89 4.38
C ASN A 33 -7.15 -0.72 3.39
N TYR A 34 -7.24 0.50 3.90
CA TYR A 34 -7.11 1.70 3.08
C TYR A 34 -5.69 1.84 2.52
N ILE A 35 -4.66 1.62 3.36
CA ILE A 35 -3.25 1.63 2.92
C ILE A 35 -3.02 0.54 1.85
N GLU A 36 -3.57 -0.66 2.04
CA GLU A 36 -3.50 -1.73 1.04
C GLU A 36 -4.11 -1.31 -0.31
N TYR A 37 -5.28 -0.66 -0.29
CA TYR A 37 -5.91 -0.14 -1.50
C TYR A 37 -5.08 0.93 -2.20
N VAL A 38 -4.54 1.90 -1.45
CA VAL A 38 -3.71 2.98 -2.01
C VAL A 38 -2.44 2.41 -2.64
N LEU A 39 -1.78 1.45 -1.99
CA LEU A 39 -0.58 0.80 -2.54
C LEU A 39 -0.88 0.05 -3.84
N LEU A 40 -1.98 -0.72 -3.88
CA LEU A 40 -2.40 -1.42 -5.10
C LEU A 40 -2.71 -0.44 -6.23
N LYS A 41 -3.47 0.61 -5.94
CA LYS A 41 -3.80 1.66 -6.90
C LYS A 41 -2.54 2.32 -7.46
N HIS A 42 -1.60 2.67 -6.58
CA HIS A 42 -0.34 3.29 -6.95
C HIS A 42 0.52 2.38 -7.85
N ILE A 43 0.60 1.09 -7.55
CA ILE A 43 1.28 0.10 -8.39
C ILE A 43 0.64 0.05 -9.78
N THR A 44 -0.69 -0.07 -9.86
CA THR A 44 -1.41 -0.11 -11.14
C THR A 44 -1.20 1.15 -11.98
N GLU A 45 -1.19 2.33 -11.34
CA GLU A 45 -0.90 3.60 -12.02
C GLU A 45 0.53 3.62 -12.59
N ILE A 46 1.52 3.19 -11.80
CA ILE A 46 2.91 3.12 -12.28
C ILE A 46 3.07 2.08 -13.39
N GLU A 47 2.42 0.93 -13.30
CA GLU A 47 2.47 -0.11 -14.33
C GLU A 47 1.85 0.36 -15.64
N ALA A 48 0.79 1.16 -15.57
CA ALA A 48 0.18 1.77 -16.74
C ALA A 48 1.09 2.81 -17.40
N GLU A 49 1.86 3.57 -16.61
CA GLU A 49 2.77 4.62 -17.12
C GLU A 49 4.12 4.08 -17.61
N ARG A 50 4.72 3.14 -16.88
CA ARG A 50 6.12 2.70 -17.06
C ARG A 50 6.26 1.25 -17.56
N GLY A 51 5.15 0.52 -17.64
CA GLY A 51 5.15 -0.93 -17.92
C GLY A 51 5.21 -1.78 -16.65
N GLU A 52 5.02 -3.08 -16.82
CA GLU A 52 4.86 -4.07 -15.75
C GLU A 52 6.05 -4.09 -14.77
N ILE A 53 5.75 -3.98 -13.45
CA ILE A 53 6.78 -4.05 -12.42
C ILE A 53 7.05 -5.51 -12.12
N LYS A 54 8.15 -6.05 -12.67
CA LYS A 54 8.60 -7.39 -12.31
C LYS A 54 9.15 -7.37 -10.88
N ALA A 55 8.44 -8.02 -9.96
CA ALA A 55 8.96 -8.37 -8.65
C ALA A 55 10.02 -9.48 -8.80
N SER A 56 11.19 -9.11 -9.31
CA SER A 56 12.32 -10.04 -9.45
C SER A 56 12.82 -10.40 -8.05
N ALA A 57 12.74 -11.68 -7.70
CA ALA A 57 13.35 -12.25 -6.51
C ALA A 57 14.88 -12.41 -6.67
N GLU A 58 15.57 -11.39 -7.20
CA GLU A 58 17.00 -11.47 -7.55
C GLU A 58 17.76 -10.18 -7.19
N ASP A 59 17.57 -9.67 -5.96
CA ASP A 59 18.60 -8.87 -5.30
C ASP A 59 19.27 -9.74 -4.22
N GLU A 60 20.03 -10.73 -4.68
CA GLU A 60 21.27 -11.12 -3.99
C GLU A 60 22.34 -10.09 -4.39
N GLN A 61 22.68 -9.19 -3.47
CA GLN A 61 23.99 -8.53 -3.40
C GLN A 61 24.22 -7.91 -2.02
#